data_AF-A0A1I6V3B8-F1
#
_entry.id   AF-A0A1I6V3B8-F1
#
_cell.length_a   1.000
_cell.length_b   1.000
_cell.length_c   1.000
_cell.angle_alpha   90.00
_cell.angle_beta   90.00
_cell.angle_gamma   90.00
#
_symmetry.space_group_name_H-M   'P 1'
#
loop_
_entity.id
_entity.type
_entity.pdbx_description
1 polymer ?
#
loop_
_entity_poly.entity_id
_entity_poly.type
_entity_poly.pdbx_seq_one_letter_code
_entity_poly.pdbx_strand_id
1 'polypeptide(L)' 'MNNKLDDSSDKETSTRGAADVPVFNNVTEHYQTIMGVPSKQADMKSMPRVLRWFGYFFYAAIVLGAIAFVVSYFMIR' A
#
# COMPACT_ATOMS: atom_id res chain seq x y z
N MET A 1 24.31 43.72 -46.91
CA MET A 1 23.80 45.07 -46.56
C MET A 1 22.28 45.01 -46.58
N ASN A 2 21.70 45.24 -45.40
CA ASN A 2 20.43 45.93 -45.13
C ASN A 2 19.17 45.11 -45.45
N ASN A 3 18.45 44.59 -44.45
CA ASN A 3 17.57 45.27 -43.47
C ASN A 3 16.12 45.03 -43.91
N LYS A 4 15.39 44.30 -43.08
CA LYS A 4 14.00 44.66 -42.79
C LYS A 4 13.66 44.20 -41.37
N LEU A 5 13.82 45.16 -40.46
CA LEU A 5 13.19 45.20 -39.16
C LEU A 5 11.81 45.84 -39.38
N ASP A 6 10.76 45.08 -39.17
CA ASP A 6 9.45 45.57 -38.74
C ASP A 6 9.04 44.55 -37.64
N ASP A 7 9.10 44.88 -36.34
CA ASP A 7 8.18 45.76 -35.60
C ASP A 7 6.73 45.28 -35.79
N SER A 8 5.93 44.91 -34.80
CA SER A 8 5.98 45.05 -33.34
C SER A 8 4.82 44.24 -32.76
N SER A 9 4.90 43.99 -31.44
CA SER A 9 3.77 43.84 -30.52
C SER A 9 2.80 42.67 -30.71
N ASP A 10 2.92 41.66 -29.86
CA ASP A 10 2.12 41.62 -28.63
C ASP A 10 2.29 40.31 -27.88
N LYS A 11 2.16 40.42 -26.56
CA LYS A 11 2.08 39.36 -25.53
C LYS A 11 3.38 39.05 -24.79
N GLU A 12 3.95 40.08 -24.18
CA GLU A 12 4.29 39.92 -22.77
C GLU A 12 3.02 40.06 -21.93
N THR A 13 2.58 38.98 -21.28
CA THR A 13 1.77 39.07 -20.06
C THR A 13 2.13 37.90 -19.15
N SER A 14 3.09 38.18 -18.27
CA SER A 14 3.00 37.95 -16.83
C SER A 14 2.49 36.57 -16.36
N THR A 15 3.41 35.67 -15.97
CA THR A 15 3.39 35.10 -14.61
C THR A 15 4.73 34.44 -14.28
N ARG A 16 5.45 34.98 -13.28
CA ARG A 16 6.37 34.17 -12.47
C ARG A 16 5.53 33.14 -11.73
N GLY A 17 5.67 31.86 -12.06
CA GLY A 17 4.90 30.80 -11.42
C GLY A 17 5.71 29.52 -11.35
N ALA A 18 6.15 29.19 -10.13
CA ALA A 18 6.53 27.88 -9.63
C ALA A 18 7.52 27.05 -10.46
N ALA A 19 8.70 26.83 -9.88
CA ALA A 19 9.45 25.61 -10.13
C ALA A 19 8.46 24.43 -10.10
N ASP A 20 8.41 23.71 -11.21
CA ASP A 20 7.63 22.49 -11.38
C ASP A 20 8.15 21.45 -10.39
N VAL A 21 7.53 21.40 -9.21
CA VAL A 21 7.81 20.40 -8.18
C VAL A 21 6.63 19.43 -8.15
N PRO A 22 6.61 18.38 -8.99
CA PRO A 22 5.79 17.20 -8.74
C PRO A 22 6.61 16.15 -7.99
N VAL A 23 7.35 16.54 -6.94
CA VAL A 23 8.14 15.59 -6.13
C VAL A 23 7.25 14.77 -5.19
N PHE A 24 5.97 15.13 -5.04
CA PHE A 24 5.02 14.38 -4.22
C PHE A 24 4.34 13.20 -4.93
N ASN A 25 4.42 13.12 -6.27
CA ASN A 25 3.91 11.97 -7.01
C ASN A 25 4.91 10.79 -6.99
N ASN A 26 6.22 11.09 -7.03
CA ASN A 26 7.24 10.05 -7.10
C ASN A 26 7.36 9.23 -5.81
N VAL A 27 7.27 9.86 -4.63
CA VAL A 27 7.34 9.13 -3.34
C VAL A 27 6.14 8.23 -3.10
N THR A 28 4.92 8.68 -3.43
CA THR A 28 3.70 7.88 -3.24
C THR A 28 3.66 6.70 -4.19
N GLU A 29 4.05 6.93 -5.46
CA GLU A 29 4.08 5.92 -6.52
C GLU A 29 5.25 4.92 -6.34
N HIS A 30 6.39 5.37 -5.79
CA HIS A 30 7.49 4.50 -5.37
C HIS A 30 7.11 3.66 -4.15
N TYR A 31 6.45 4.24 -3.14
CA TYR A 31 5.96 3.47 -1.99
C TYR A 31 4.92 2.42 -2.42
N GLN A 32 4.00 2.74 -3.33
CA GLN A 32 3.05 1.77 -3.85
C GLN A 32 3.72 0.68 -4.71
N THR A 33 4.73 1.04 -5.50
CA THR A 33 5.53 0.09 -6.29
C THR A 33 6.34 -0.87 -5.40
N ILE A 34 6.92 -0.37 -4.32
CA ILE A 34 7.73 -1.18 -3.38
C ILE A 34 6.84 -2.01 -2.44
N MET A 35 5.71 -1.45 -1.99
CA MET A 35 4.79 -2.12 -1.06
C MET A 35 3.85 -3.10 -1.75
N GLY A 36 3.88 -3.16 -3.09
CA GLY A 36 3.24 -4.14 -3.97
C GLY A 36 2.09 -4.89 -3.31
N VAL A 37 0.87 -4.36 -3.42
CA VAL A 37 -0.33 -4.97 -2.83
C VAL A 37 -0.35 -6.46 -3.13
N PRO A 38 -0.19 -7.34 -2.12
CA PRO A 38 -0.09 -8.76 -2.37
C PRO A 38 -1.47 -9.27 -2.79
N SER A 39 -1.64 -9.49 -4.10
CA SER A 39 -2.83 -10.12 -4.69
C SER A 39 -2.90 -11.62 -4.44
N LYS A 40 -1.88 -12.19 -3.78
CA LYS A 40 -1.79 -13.61 -3.49
C LYS A 40 -2.57 -13.92 -2.21
N GLN A 41 -3.53 -14.84 -2.32
CA GLN A 41 -4.19 -15.43 -1.16
C GLN A 41 -3.15 -15.84 -0.11
N ALA A 42 -3.48 -15.66 1.17
CA ALA A 42 -2.57 -15.88 2.29
C ALA A 42 -1.98 -17.31 2.26
N ASP A 43 -0.85 -17.45 1.58
CA ASP A 43 -0.12 -18.68 1.46
C ASP A 43 0.65 -18.85 2.76
N MET A 44 0.19 -19.80 3.57
CA MET A 44 0.84 -20.11 4.85
C MET A 44 2.32 -20.44 4.64
N LYS A 45 2.73 -20.90 3.44
CA LYS A 45 4.12 -21.23 3.11
C LYS A 45 5.03 -20.03 2.93
N SER A 46 4.51 -18.88 2.49
CA SER A 46 5.29 -17.65 2.29
C SER A 46 5.37 -16.76 3.54
N MET A 47 4.65 -17.09 4.62
CA MET A 47 4.71 -16.31 5.86
C MET A 47 6.00 -16.55 6.67
N PRO A 48 6.51 -15.53 7.39
CA PRO A 48 7.63 -15.70 8.31
C PRO A 48 7.30 -16.69 9.44
N ARG A 49 8.30 -17.45 9.87
CA ARG A 49 8.15 -18.56 10.84
C ARG A 49 7.40 -18.17 12.12
N VAL A 50 7.64 -16.95 12.62
CA VAL A 50 7.01 -16.42 13.83
C VAL A 50 5.49 -16.30 13.67
N LEU A 51 5.03 -15.76 12.54
CA LEU A 51 3.61 -15.54 12.30
C LEU A 51 2.86 -16.86 12.09
N ARG A 52 3.52 -17.85 11.49
CA ARG A 52 2.99 -19.21 11.37
C ARG A 52 2.80 -19.85 12.75
N TRP A 53 3.79 -19.73 13.63
CA TRP A 53 3.72 -20.27 14.98
C TRP A 53 2.62 -19.62 15.82
N PHE A 54 2.49 -18.29 15.72
CA PHE A 54 1.39 -17.55 16.35
C PHE A 54 0.02 -18.02 15.85
N GLY A 55 -0.14 -18.19 14.53
CA GLY A 55 -1.37 -18.72 13.94
C GLY A 55 -1.70 -20.13 14.41
N TYR A 56 -0.71 -21.03 14.45
CA TYR A 56 -0.92 -22.39 14.98
C TYR A 56 -1.28 -22.41 16.46
N PHE A 57 -0.67 -21.54 17.28
CA PHE A 57 -0.99 -21.44 18.70
C PHE A 57 -2.44 -21.00 18.91
N PHE A 58 -2.87 -19.95 18.22
CA PHE A 58 -4.24 -19.46 18.32
C PHE A 58 -5.26 -20.49 17.79
N TYR A 59 -4.94 -21.13 16.67
CA TYR A 59 -5.77 -22.19 16.11
C TYR A 59 -5.92 -23.36 17.09
N ALA A 60 -4.82 -23.81 17.70
CA ALA A 60 -4.85 -24.87 18.70
C ALA A 60 -5.69 -24.48 19.92
N ALA A 61 -5.54 -23.24 20.43
CA ALA A 61 -6.30 -22.75 21.56
C ALA A 61 -7.82 -22.70 21.28
N ILE A 62 -8.22 -22.22 20.10
CA ILE A 62 -9.63 -22.20 19.68
C ILE A 62 -10.18 -23.63 19.55
N VAL A 63 -9.44 -24.54 18.92
CA VAL A 63 -9.88 -25.94 18.75
C VAL A 63 -10.01 -26.64 20.10
N LEU A 64 -9.04 -26.49 21.00
CA LEU A 64 -9.11 -27.02 22.37
C LEU A 64 -10.29 -26.45 23.14
N GLY A 65 -10.51 -25.14 23.06
CA GLY A 65 -11.65 -24.46 23.69
C GLY A 65 -12.99 -24.97 23.16
N ALA A 66 -13.12 -25.14 21.84
CA ALA A 66 -14.32 -25.67 21.22
C ALA A 66 -14.60 -27.11 21.65
N ILE A 67 -13.58 -27.97 21.69
CA ILE A 67 -13.73 -29.35 22.17
C ILE A 67 -14.16 -29.37 23.64
N ALA A 68 -13.48 -28.59 24.50
CA ALA A 68 -13.81 -28.50 25.91
C ALA A 68 -15.24 -27.97 26.13
N PHE A 69 -15.67 -26.99 25.33
CA PHE A 69 -17.04 -26.48 25.37
C PHE A 69 -18.06 -27.55 24.98
N VAL A 70 -17.83 -28.28 23.89
CA VAL A 70 -18.73 -29.37 23.46
C VAL A 70 -18.81 -30.45 24.53
N VAL A 71 -17.68 -30.89 25.07
CA VAL A 71 -17.63 -31.89 26.14
C VAL A 71 -18.37 -31.41 27.38
N SER A 72 -18.10 -30.18 27.83
CA SER A 72 -18.77 -29.58 28.98
C SER A 72 -20.27 -29.46 28.76
N TYR A 73 -20.70 -29.00 27.58
CA TYR A 73 -22.11 -28.88 27.20
C TYR A 73 -22.82 -30.23 27.25
N PHE A 74 -22.21 -31.30 26.71
CA PHE A 74 -22.77 -32.65 26.77
C PHE A 74 -22.79 -33.25 28.17
N MET A 75 -21.84 -32.89 29.03
CA MET A 75 -21.75 -33.41 30.39
C MET A 75 -22.70 -32.70 31.37
N ILE A 76 -22.99 -31.42 31.11
CA ILE A 76 -23.94 -30.59 31.87
C ILE A 76 -25.40 -30.80 31.44
N ARG A 77 -25.61 -31.17 30.18
CA ARG A 77 -26.93 -31.44 29.60
C ARG A 77 -27.54 -32.73 30.13
#